data_AF-A0A163A9T2-F1
#
_entry.id   AF-A0A163A9T2-F1
#
_cell.length_a   1.000
_cell.length_b   1.000
_cell.length_c   1.000
_cell.angle_alpha   90.00
_cell.angle_beta   90.00
_cell.angle_gamma   90.00
#
_symmetry.space_group_name_H-M   'P 1'
#
loop_
_entity.id
_entity.type
_entity.pdbx_description
1 polymer ?
#
loop_
_entity_poly.entity_id
_entity_poly.type
_entity_poly.pdbx_seq_one_letter_code
_entity_poly.pdbx_strand_id
1 'polypeptide(L)' 'MHTIKNDCDYQSIDDVNDIYNLVKKNSNCAQLLIKHIDLLLENKHLSESIVQILTSIRNTCAIHVMNLARVAK' A
#
# COMPACT_ATOMS: atom_id res chain seq x y z
N MET A 1 28.78 19.93 -31.78
CA MET A 1 27.49 19.41 -32.26
C MET A 1 27.23 18.14 -31.46
N HIS A 2 26.57 18.27 -30.30
CA HIS A 2 26.28 17.10 -29.46
C HIS A 2 25.08 16.38 -30.05
N THR A 3 25.32 15.20 -30.59
CA THR A 3 24.28 14.27 -30.99
C THR A 3 23.48 13.93 -29.74
N ILE A 4 22.26 14.46 -29.65
CA ILE A 4 21.26 13.98 -28.70
C ILE A 4 20.96 12.55 -29.16
N LYS A 5 21.52 11.56 -28.46
CA LYS A 5 21.04 10.20 -28.58
C LYS A 5 19.61 10.21 -28.07
N ASN A 6 18.68 10.02 -28.98
CA ASN A 6 17.33 9.59 -28.64
C ASN A 6 17.47 8.17 -28.06
N ASP A 7 17.75 8.08 -26.77
CA ASP A 7 17.52 6.86 -25.98
C ASP A 7 16.01 6.77 -25.75
N CYS A 8 15.27 6.54 -26.83
CA CYS A 8 13.90 6.08 -26.74
C CYS A 8 13.93 4.56 -26.91
N ASP A 9 13.07 3.92 -26.11
CA ASP A 9 12.60 2.54 -26.21
C ASP A 9 13.34 1.50 -25.36
N TYR A 10 12.55 0.90 -24.46
CA TYR A 10 12.86 -0.11 -23.43
C TYR A 10 13.32 0.41 -22.05
N GLN A 11 12.59 1.37 -21.46
CA GLN A 11 12.34 1.29 -20.01
C GLN A 11 11.51 0.02 -19.78
N SER A 12 12.17 -0.95 -19.17
CA SER A 12 11.94 -2.37 -19.39
C SER A 12 10.60 -2.81 -18.81
N ILE A 13 9.99 -3.84 -19.41
CA ILE A 13 8.87 -4.57 -18.79
C ILE A 13 9.20 -4.96 -17.34
N ASP A 14 10.49 -5.13 -17.02
CA ASP A 14 10.98 -5.46 -15.69
C ASP A 14 10.77 -4.30 -14.68
N ASP A 15 10.95 -3.04 -15.08
CA ASP A 15 10.68 -1.88 -14.21
C ASP A 15 9.19 -1.79 -13.83
N VAL A 16 8.30 -2.09 -14.79
CA VAL A 16 6.85 -2.14 -14.56
C VAL A 16 6.48 -3.30 -13.63
N ASN A 17 7.09 -4.46 -13.83
CA ASN A 17 6.90 -5.64 -12.97
C ASN A 17 7.38 -5.38 -11.55
N ASP A 18 8.50 -4.69 -11.37
CA ASP A 18 9.04 -4.36 -10.05
C ASP A 18 8.14 -3.38 -9.31
N ILE A 19 7.64 -2.34 -9.99
CA ILE A 19 6.66 -1.41 -9.42
C ILE A 19 5.37 -2.17 -9.04
N TYR A 20 4.88 -3.05 -9.91
CA TYR A 20 3.70 -3.86 -9.63
C TYR A 20 3.91 -4.76 -8.41
N ASN A 21 5.07 -5.41 -8.30
CA ASN A 21 5.43 -6.26 -7.17
C ASN A 21 5.53 -5.48 -5.86
N LEU A 22 6.12 -4.28 -5.89
CA LEU A 22 6.17 -3.38 -4.74
C LEU A 22 4.77 -2.96 -4.28
N VAL A 23 3.93 -2.54 -5.23
CA VAL A 23 2.53 -2.17 -4.97
C VAL A 23 1.76 -3.34 -4.35
N LYS A 24 1.93 -4.55 -4.89
CA LYS A 24 1.30 -5.77 -4.36
C LYS A 24 1.75 -6.08 -2.93
N LYS A 25 3.06 -6.00 -2.65
CA LYS A 25 3.59 -6.20 -1.29
C LYS A 25 3.06 -5.16 -0.30
N ASN A 26 2.96 -3.90 -0.70
CA ASN A 26 2.40 -2.83 0.14
C ASN A 26 0.91 -3.05 0.43
N SER A 27 0.13 -3.48 -0.58
CA SER A 27 -1.28 -3.84 -0.39
C SER A 27 -1.44 -4.97 0.63
N ASN A 28 -0.64 -6.04 0.51
CA ASN A 28 -0.66 -7.16 1.45
C ASN A 28 -0.28 -6.72 2.88
N CYS A 29 0.72 -5.83 3.01
CA CYS A 29 1.12 -5.28 4.29
C CYS A 29 -0.02 -4.48 4.94
N ALA A 30 -0.68 -3.60 4.18
CA ALA A 30 -1.81 -2.82 4.66
C ALA A 30 -2.99 -3.71 5.10
N GLN A 31 -3.28 -4.79 4.37
CA GLN A 31 -4.30 -5.77 4.76
C GLN A 31 -3.93 -6.51 6.06
N LEU A 32 -2.66 -6.88 6.23
CA LEU A 32 -2.19 -7.52 7.47
C LEU A 32 -2.31 -6.57 8.67
N LEU A 33 -1.96 -5.30 8.49
CA LEU A 33 -2.12 -4.27 9.53
C LEU A 33 -3.59 -4.10 9.92
N ILE A 34 -4.51 -4.02 8.96
CA ILE A 34 -5.95 -3.99 9.24
C ILE A 34 -6.36 -5.18 10.10
N LYS A 35 -5.96 -6.40 9.73
CA LYS A 35 -6.31 -7.61 10.48
C LYS A 35 -5.78 -7.58 11.91
N HIS A 36 -4.53 -7.14 12.12
CA HIS A 36 -3.97 -7.02 13.46
C HIS A 36 -4.66 -5.95 14.31
N ILE A 37 -5.04 -4.83 13.70
CA ILE A 37 -5.79 -3.78 14.39
C ILE A 37 -7.17 -4.28 14.78
N ASP A 38 -7.89 -4.91 13.85
CA ASP A 38 -9.22 -5.47 14.11
C ASP A 38 -9.15 -6.49 15.27
N LEU A 39 -8.15 -7.39 15.26
CA LEU A 39 -7.90 -8.32 16.38
C LEU A 39 -7.61 -7.61 17.71
N LEU A 40 -6.83 -6.52 17.70
CA LEU A 40 -6.53 -5.77 18.92
C LEU A 40 -7.77 -5.07 19.48
N LEU A 41 -8.60 -4.51 18.61
CA LEU A 41 -9.85 -3.84 18.98
C LEU A 41 -10.89 -4.83 19.53
N GLU A 42 -10.94 -6.05 19.00
CA GLU A 42 -11.87 -7.10 19.45
C GLU A 42 -11.46 -7.76 20.78
N ASN A 43 -10.16 -7.91 21.04
CA ASN A 43 -9.66 -8.77 22.12
C ASN A 43 -9.09 -8.02 23.33
N LYS A 44 -9.01 -6.69 23.31
CA LYS A 44 -8.40 -5.92 24.41
C LYS A 44 -9.30 -4.79 24.91
N HIS A 45 -9.34 -4.62 26.23
CA HIS A 45 -9.79 -3.36 26.84
C HIS A 45 -8.68 -2.32 26.68
N LEU A 46 -8.76 -1.57 25.59
CA LEU A 46 -7.88 -0.44 25.29
C LEU A 46 -8.51 0.85 25.80
N SER A 47 -7.67 1.82 26.15
CA SER A 47 -8.17 3.18 26.42
C SER A 47 -8.77 3.78 25.15
N GLU A 48 -9.76 4.65 25.32
CA GLU A 48 -10.45 5.30 24.20
C GLU A 48 -9.49 6.03 23.25
N SER A 49 -8.45 6.66 23.79
CA SER A 49 -7.39 7.30 23.00
C SER A 49 -6.68 6.32 22.05
N ILE A 50 -6.39 5.11 22.50
CA ILE A 50 -5.74 4.08 21.69
C ILE A 50 -6.71 3.53 20.65
N VAL A 51 -7.99 3.35 21.02
CA VAL A 51 -9.04 2.93 20.08
C VAL A 51 -9.16 3.92 18.92
N GLN A 52 -9.17 5.23 19.22
CA GLN A 52 -9.24 6.28 18.19
C GLN A 52 -8.02 6.26 17.27
N ILE A 53 -6.81 6.14 17.82
CA ILE A 53 -5.57 6.05 17.05
C ILE A 53 -5.60 4.83 16.13
N LEU A 54 -5.90 3.65 16.67
CA LEU A 54 -5.94 2.41 15.90
C LEU A 54 -7.01 2.45 14.81
N THR A 55 -8.19 3.02 15.11
CA THR A 55 -9.27 3.20 14.11
C THR A 55 -8.82 4.11 12.97
N SER A 56 -8.12 5.22 13.28
CA SER A 56 -7.58 6.13 12.27
C SER A 56 -6.55 5.44 11.36
N ILE A 57 -5.63 4.67 11.95
CA ILE A 57 -4.63 3.89 11.21
C ILE A 57 -5.31 2.85 10.31
N ARG A 58 -6.25 2.09 10.86
CA ARG A 58 -7.02 1.06 10.14
C ARG A 58 -7.76 1.64 8.94
N ASN A 59 -8.40 2.80 9.11
CA ASN A 59 -9.10 3.49 8.02
C ASN A 59 -8.13 4.00 6.95
N THR A 60 -6.96 4.52 7.35
CA THR A 60 -5.91 4.93 6.41
C THR A 60 -5.42 3.74 5.57
N CYS A 61 -5.16 2.60 6.20
CA CYS A 61 -4.80 1.37 5.50
C CYS A 61 -5.90 0.90 4.54
N ALA A 62 -7.17 1.00 4.95
CA ALA A 62 -8.30 0.61 4.10
C ALA A 62 -8.40 1.48 2.83
N ILE A 63 -8.22 2.80 2.97
CA ILE A 63 -8.16 3.73 1.83
C ILE A 63 -6.98 3.37 0.91
N HIS A 64 -5.82 3.06 1.47
CA HIS A 64 -4.65 2.65 0.69
C HIS A 64 -4.95 1.38 -0.14
N VAL A 65 -5.49 0.34 0.48
CA VAL A 65 -5.87 -0.91 -0.21
C VAL A 65 -6.92 -0.64 -1.30
N MET A 66 -7.94 0.17 -1.03
CA MET A 66 -8.96 0.53 -2.01
C MET A 66 -8.37 1.28 -3.22
N ASN A 67 -7.44 2.22 -2.98
CA ASN A 67 -6.78 2.96 -4.04
C ASN A 67 -5.87 2.05 -4.88
N LEU A 68 -5.11 1.15 -4.25
CA LEU A 68 -4.29 0.18 -4.97
C LEU A 68 -5.13 -0.79 -5.81
N ALA A 69 -6.26 -1.26 -5.29
CA ALA A 69 -7.17 -2.13 -6.03
C ALA A 69 -7.80 -1.44 -7.26
N ARG A 70 -7.95 -0.11 -7.24
CA ARG A 70 -8.39 0.66 -8.41
C ARG A 70 -7.32 0.77 -9.49
N VAL A 71 -6.05 0.90 -9.10
CA VAL A 71 -4.91 1.03 -10.03
C VAL A 71 -4.52 -0.32 -10.64
N ALA A 72 -4.76 -1.42 -9.93
CA ALA A 72 -4.48 -2.78 -10.40
C ALA A 72 -5.60 -3.40 -11.28
N LYS A 73 -6.68 -2.67 -11.54
CA LYS A 73 -7.78 -3.03 -12.44
C LYS A 73 -7.55 -2.43 -13.82
#